data_AF-A0A241WFS4-F1
#
_entry.id   AF-A0A241WFS4-F1
#
_cell.length_a   1.000
_cell.length_b   1.000
_cell.length_c   1.000
_cell.angle_alpha   90.00
_cell.angle_beta   90.00
_cell.angle_gamma   90.00
#
_symmetry.space_group_name_H-M   'P 1'
#
loop_
_entity.id
_entity.type
_entity.pdbx_description
1 polymer ?
#
loop_
_entity_poly.entity_id
_entity_poly.type
_entity_poly.pdbx_seq_one_letter_code
_entity_poly.pdbx_strand_id
1 'polypeptide(L)' 'MDIYHELIQQDIGVTPSQLFNIVEAQQHFIRLNCSFEWSESIQNALDTLIRTIQIKMTQYRFE' A
#
# COMPACT_ATOMS: atom_id res chain seq x y z
N MET A 1 -2.83 4.90 -7.33
CA MET A 1 -2.28 5.98 -6.47
C MET A 1 -3.08 6.17 -5.19
N ASP A 2 -4.38 5.85 -5.18
CA ASP A 2 -5.26 6.13 -4.04
C ASP A 2 -4.85 5.46 -2.72
N ILE A 3 -4.35 4.21 -2.77
CA ILE A 3 -3.85 3.52 -1.57
C ILE A 3 -2.61 4.24 -0.99
N TYR A 4 -1.67 4.67 -1.83
CA TYR A 4 -0.48 5.39 -1.37
C TYR A 4 -0.85 6.72 -0.71
N HIS A 5 -1.72 7.51 -1.35
CA HIS A 5 -2.14 8.79 -0.81
C HIS A 5 -2.90 8.65 0.52
N GLU A 6 -3.70 7.60 0.70
CA GLU A 6 -4.43 7.37 1.95
C GLU A 6 -3.50 6.97 3.11
N LEU A 7 -2.46 6.19 2.81
CA LEU A 7 -1.52 5.70 3.83
C LEU A 7 -0.50 6.77 4.24
N ILE A 8 -0.03 7.60 3.31
CA ILE A 8 0.96 8.63 3.64
C ILE A 8 0.39 9.71 4.58
N GLN A 9 -0.92 9.95 4.57
CA GLN A 9 -1.60 10.84 5.53
C GLN A 9 -1.63 10.26 6.96
N GLN A 10 -1.35 8.96 7.11
CA GLN A 10 -1.29 8.24 8.38
C GLN A 10 0.17 7.92 8.78
N ASP A 11 1.15 8.59 8.17
CA ASP A 11 2.59 8.36 8.36
C ASP A 11 3.05 6.94 7.97
N ILE A 12 2.34 6.29 7.04
CA ILE A 12 2.68 4.96 6.53
C ILE A 12 3.21 5.10 5.09
N GLY A 13 4.54 5.06 4.96
CA GLY A 13 5.21 5.09 3.67
C GLY A 13 5.22 3.73 2.98
N VAL A 14 4.56 3.62 1.83
CA VAL A 14 4.68 2.47 0.90
C VAL A 14 5.18 2.95 -0.46
N THR A 15 5.89 2.10 -1.21
CA THR A 15 6.38 2.50 -2.54
C THR A 15 5.51 1.91 -3.65
N PRO A 16 4.77 2.74 -4.43
CA PRO A 16 3.99 2.26 -5.57
C PRO A 16 4.89 1.86 -6.75
N SER A 17 4.50 0.85 -7.54
CA SER A 17 5.32 0.35 -8.64
C SER A 17 5.54 1.33 -9.79
N GLN A 18 4.70 2.36 -9.90
CA GLN A 18 4.86 3.52 -10.78
C GLN A 18 6.24 4.15 -10.67
N LEU A 19 6.88 4.10 -9.49
CA LEU A 19 8.20 4.69 -9.27
C LEU A 19 9.35 3.86 -9.85
N PHE A 20 9.08 2.64 -10.32
CA PHE A 20 10.10 1.70 -10.80
C PHE A 20 9.90 1.27 -12.26
N ASN A 21 8.75 1.56 -12.86
CA ASN A 21 8.41 1.12 -14.21
C ASN A 21 8.30 2.32 -15.16
N ILE A 22 9.15 2.34 -16.18
CA ILE A 22 9.14 3.35 -17.25
C ILE A 22 8.01 3.07 -18.26
N VAL A 23 7.54 1.83 -18.34
CA VAL A 23 6.48 1.39 -19.27
C VAL A 23 5.22 1.06 -18.46
N GLU A 24 4.05 1.49 -18.93
CA GLU A 24 2.75 1.33 -18.25
C GLU A 24 2.27 -0.13 -18.09
N ALA A 25 3.04 -1.11 -18.58
CA ALA A 25 2.66 -2.52 -18.49
C ALA A 25 2.78 -3.02 -17.03
N GLN A 26 1.60 -3.24 -16.42
CA GLN A 26 1.38 -3.84 -15.08
C GLN A 26 1.90 -3.01 -13.89
N GLN A 27 1.05 -2.09 -13.41
CA GLN A 27 1.34 -1.18 -12.29
C GLN A 27 0.51 -1.45 -11.02
N HIS A 28 0.15 -2.71 -10.75
CA HIS A 28 -0.66 -3.08 -9.59
C HIS A 28 0.17 -3.73 -8.48
N PHE A 29 1.35 -3.17 -8.17
CA PHE A 29 2.22 -3.68 -7.12
C PHE A 29 2.57 -2.59 -6.10
N ILE A 30 2.75 -3.02 -4.87
CA ILE A 30 3.22 -2.19 -3.75
C ILE A 30 4.49 -2.86 -3.20
N ARG A 31 5.58 -2.10 -3.06
CA ARG A 31 6.79 -2.57 -2.40
C ARG A 31 6.76 -2.18 -0.93
N LEU A 32 7.01 -3.16 -0.07
CA LEU A 32 7.21 -2.96 1.36
C LEU A 32 8.69 -3.12 1.71
N ASN A 33 9.13 -2.33 2.68
CA ASN A 33 10.45 -2.51 3.28
C ASN A 33 10.33 -3.48 4.45
N CYS A 34 11.17 -4.52 4.48
CA CYS A 34 11.22 -5.51 5.55
C CYS A 34 12.61 -5.60 6.21
N SER A 35 13.43 -4.56 6.10
CA SER A 35 14.80 -4.52 6.65
C SER A 35 14.89 -4.01 8.09
N PHE A 36 13.75 -3.62 8.68
CA PHE A 36 13.67 -3.18 10.07
C PHE A 36 13.18 -4.32 10.96
N GLU A 37 13.61 -4.32 12.23
CA GLU A 37 13.08 -5.27 13.21
C GLU A 37 11.58 -5.07 13.41
N TRP A 38 10.88 -6.19 13.63
CA TRP A 38 9.45 -6.17 13.87
C TRP A 38 9.11 -5.39 15.14
N SER A 39 8.16 -4.47 15.05
CA SER A 39 7.64 -3.70 16.16
C SER A 39 6.12 -3.66 16.12
N GLU A 40 5.50 -3.26 17.21
CA GLU A 40 4.07 -2.99 17.25
C GLU A 40 3.66 -1.93 16.24
N SER A 41 4.50 -0.91 16.00
CA SER A 41 4.23 0.11 14.98
C SER A 41 4.23 -0.46 13.55
N ILE A 42 5.15 -1.39 13.24
CA ILE A 42 5.18 -2.05 11.93
C ILE A 42 3.97 -2.98 11.75
N GLN A 43 3.59 -3.73 12.79
CA GLN A 43 2.37 -4.54 12.78
C GLN A 43 1.14 -3.67 12.50
N ASN A 44 0.96 -2.58 13.24
CA ASN A 44 -0.17 -1.67 13.08
C ASN A 44 -0.20 -1.03 11.68
N ALA A 45 0.96 -0.68 11.13
CA ALA A 45 1.08 -0.15 9.77
C ALA A 45 0.69 -1.20 8.72
N LEU A 46 1.13 -2.46 8.89
CA LEU A 46 0.77 -3.56 8.01
C LEU A 46 -0.73 -3.88 8.06
N ASP A 47 -1.32 -3.91 9.25
CA ASP A 47 -2.76 -4.13 9.43
C ASP A 47 -3.59 -3.02 8.77
N THR A 48 -3.14 -1.77 8.90
CA THR A 48 -3.75 -0.61 8.22
C THR A 48 -3.70 -0.77 6.70
N LEU A 49 -2.54 -1.14 6.14
CA LEU A 49 -2.38 -1.41 4.72
C LEU A 49 -3.33 -2.50 4.22
N ILE A 50 -3.39 -3.64 4.92
CA ILE A 50 -4.27 -4.77 4.57
C ILE A 50 -5.72 -4.31 4.54
N ARG A 51 -6.17 -3.60 5.59
CA ARG A 51 -7.53 -3.09 5.69
C ARG A 51 -7.86 -2.12 4.55
N THR A 52 -6.96 -1.19 4.24
CA THR A 52 -7.16 -0.24 3.12
C THR A 52 -7.31 -0.98 1.79
N ILE A 53 -6.48 -1.99 1.52
CA ILE A 53 -6.61 -2.83 0.30
C ILE A 53 -7.98 -3.52 0.26
N GLN A 54 -8.41 -4.13 1.37
CA GLN A 54 -9.70 -4.83 1.46
C GLN A 54 -10.90 -3.90 1.21
N ILE A 55 -10.87 -2.69 1.78
CA ILE A 55 -11.92 -1.68 1.58
C ILE A 55 -12.01 -1.33 0.09
N LYS A 56 -10.88 -0.99 -0.55
CA LYS A 56 -10.86 -0.65 -1.98
C LYS A 56 -11.36 -1.81 -2.84
N MET A 57 -10.88 -3.04 -2.59
CA MET A 57 -11.34 -4.22 -3.33
C MET A 57 -12.85 -4.46 -3.20
N THR A 58 -13.44 -4.16 -2.04
CA THR A 58 -14.88 -4.32 -1.81
C THR A 58 -15.69 -3.22 -2.49
N GLN A 59 -15.18 -1.98 -2.52
CA GLN A 59 -15.80 -0.87 -3.23
C GLN A 59 -15.90 -1.15 -4.75
N TYR A 60 -14.88 -1.74 -5.36
CA TYR A 60 -14.88 -2.11 -6.79
C TYR A 60 -15.68 -3.39 -7.11
N ARG A 61 -16.28 -4.06 -6.12
CA ARG A 61 -17.05 -5.31 -6.34
C ARG A 61 -18.53 -5.08 -6.63
N PHE A 62 -18.98 -3.82 -6.58
CA PHE A 62 -20.38 -3.40 -6.77
C PHE A 62 -20.55 -2.38 -7.90
N GLU A 63 -19.54 -2.24 -8.77
CA GLU A 63 -19.61 -1.49 -10.03
C GLU A 63 -19.61 -2.44 -11.24
#